data_AF-A0A8T3MV34-F1
#
_entry.id   AF-A0A8T3MV34-F1
#
_cell.length_a   1.000
_cell.length_b   1.000
_cell.length_c   1.000
_cell.angle_alpha   90.00
_cell.angle_beta   90.00
_cell.angle_gamma   90.00
#
_symmetry.space_group_name_H-M   'P 1'
#
loop_
_entity.id
_entity.type
_entity.pdbx_description
1 polymer ?
#
loop_
_entity_poly.entity_id
_entity_poly.type
_entity_poly.pdbx_seq_one_letter_code
_entity_poly.pdbx_strand_id
1 'polypeptide(L)'
;QLLAAGLLQHLDAPELESASRHLKEAAVNAGEYGRAAASLGLSLSQTVEGFLRFRMPFHQELAVAARRRGFDTAETTDLLESAERAMDRLLLATMTGHTTVSTPPSGRRRRQQVSPEPSAGKDQEA
;
A
#
# COMPACT_ATOMS: atom_id res chain seq x y z
N GLN A 1 13.04 3.88 6.95
CA GLN A 1 13.86 4.90 6.28
C GLN A 1 13.76 4.92 4.74
N LEU A 2 13.30 3.85 4.07
CA LEU A 2 13.20 3.81 2.59
C LEU A 2 12.10 4.70 1.97
N LEU A 3 10.99 4.96 2.67
CA LEU A 3 9.85 5.73 2.14
C LEU A 3 10.17 7.21 1.94
N ALA A 4 10.85 7.83 2.89
CA ALA A 4 11.24 9.24 2.82
C ALA A 4 12.23 9.50 1.66
N ALA A 5 13.17 8.58 1.43
CA ALA A 5 14.14 8.70 0.35
C ALA A 5 13.48 8.65 -1.03
N GLY A 6 12.52 7.74 -1.24
CA GLY A 6 11.77 7.66 -2.50
C GLY A 6 10.89 8.88 -2.76
N LEU A 7 10.32 9.48 -1.71
CA LEU A 7 9.58 10.75 -1.83
C LEU A 7 10.51 11.90 -2.24
N LEU A 8 11.69 12.02 -1.64
CA LEU A 8 12.63 13.07 -2.01
C LEU A 8 13.12 12.91 -3.45
N GLN A 9 13.41 11.68 -3.90
CA GLN A 9 13.77 11.41 -5.30
C GLN A 9 12.62 11.74 -6.27
N HIS A 10 11.37 11.55 -5.88
CA HIS A 10 10.21 11.97 -6.66
C HIS A 10 10.12 13.50 -6.77
N LEU A 11 10.31 14.22 -5.66
CA LEU A 11 10.19 15.67 -5.58
C LEU A 11 11.35 16.42 -6.22
N ASP A 12 12.56 15.86 -6.18
CA ASP A 12 13.77 16.45 -6.78
C ASP A 12 13.93 16.07 -8.28
N ALA A 13 13.06 15.22 -8.85
CA ALA A 13 13.19 14.75 -10.23
C ALA A 13 12.83 15.87 -11.24
N PRO A 14 13.73 16.21 -12.19
CA PRO A 14 13.48 17.30 -13.13
C PRO A 14 12.48 16.93 -14.22
N GLU A 15 12.41 15.66 -14.63
CA GLU A 15 11.45 15.19 -15.62
C GLU A 15 10.27 14.45 -14.99
N LEU A 16 9.06 14.69 -15.52
CA LEU A 16 7.82 14.06 -15.07
C LEU A 16 7.86 12.52 -15.11
N GLU A 17 8.53 11.93 -16.12
CA GLU A 17 8.68 10.48 -16.23
C GLU A 17 9.55 9.90 -15.11
N SER A 18 10.65 10.59 -14.77
CA SER A 18 11.55 10.22 -13.67
C SER A 18 10.82 10.36 -12.33
N ALA A 19 10.12 11.47 -12.12
CA ALA A 19 9.28 11.69 -10.95
C ALA A 19 8.25 10.56 -10.80
N SER A 20 7.54 10.21 -11.88
CA SER A 20 6.54 9.14 -11.88
C SER A 20 7.13 7.78 -11.54
N ARG A 21 8.34 7.48 -12.02
CA ARG A 21 9.07 6.24 -11.72
C ARG A 21 9.43 6.15 -10.24
N HIS A 22 10.01 7.19 -9.67
CA HIS A 22 10.35 7.23 -8.25
C HIS A 22 9.11 7.09 -7.36
N LEU A 23 8.00 7.74 -7.72
CA LEU A 23 6.75 7.58 -6.97
C LEU A 23 6.21 6.15 -7.03
N LYS A 24 6.32 5.49 -8.19
CA LYS A 24 5.92 4.09 -8.35
C LYS A 24 6.77 3.17 -7.49
N GLU A 25 8.09 3.35 -7.47
CA GLU A 25 9.01 2.58 -6.63
C GLU A 25 8.76 2.80 -5.14
N ALA A 26 8.55 4.06 -4.73
CA ALA A 26 8.19 4.41 -3.37
C ALA A 26 6.86 3.74 -2.96
N ALA A 27 5.87 3.70 -3.85
CA ALA A 27 4.59 3.03 -3.60
C ALA A 27 4.74 1.50 -3.46
N VAL A 28 5.62 0.86 -4.25
CA VAL A 28 5.93 -0.56 -4.09
C VAL A 28 6.52 -0.81 -2.69
N ASN A 29 7.49 -0.01 -2.27
CA ASN A 29 8.10 -0.11 -0.95
C ASN A 29 7.09 0.14 0.18
N ALA A 30 6.12 1.04 -0.02
CA ALA A 30 5.04 1.27 0.93
C ALA A 30 4.12 0.06 1.05
N GLY A 31 3.81 -0.60 -0.06
CA GLY A 31 3.08 -1.87 -0.06
C GLY A 31 3.82 -2.99 0.69
N GLU A 32 5.14 -3.11 0.51
CA GLU A 32 5.95 -4.07 1.26
C GLU A 32 5.94 -3.77 2.76
N TYR A 33 6.01 -2.49 3.14
CA TYR A 33 5.90 -2.08 4.53
C TYR A 33 4.55 -2.50 5.14
N GLY A 34 3.44 -2.31 4.40
CA GLY A 34 2.11 -2.76 4.82
C GLY A 34 2.04 -4.28 5.02
N ARG A 35 2.61 -5.07 4.09
CA ARG A 35 2.72 -6.53 4.21
C ARG A 35 3.50 -6.94 5.45
N ALA A 36 4.67 -6.34 5.66
CA ALA A 36 5.52 -6.62 6.80
C ALA A 36 4.80 -6.31 8.13
N ALA A 37 4.10 -5.18 8.22
CA ALA A 37 3.32 -4.81 9.40
C ALA A 37 2.21 -5.84 9.70
N ALA A 38 1.48 -6.30 8.68
CA ALA A 38 0.48 -7.34 8.83
C ALA A 38 1.10 -8.68 9.29
N SER A 39 2.24 -9.08 8.71
CA SER A 39 2.97 -10.29 9.11
C SER A 39 3.48 -10.24 10.56
N LEU A 40 3.74 -9.03 11.08
CA LEU A 40 4.12 -8.80 12.48
C LEU A 40 2.90 -8.72 13.43
N GLY A 41 1.69 -8.89 12.92
CA GLY A 41 0.46 -8.88 13.72
C GLY A 41 -0.07 -7.49 14.08
N LEU A 42 0.48 -6.42 13.49
CA LEU A 42 -0.06 -5.08 13.67
C LEU A 42 -1.40 -4.96 12.97
N SER A 43 -2.36 -4.27 13.61
CA SER A 43 -3.61 -3.94 12.96
C SER A 43 -3.39 -2.91 11.83
N LEU A 44 -4.35 -2.83 10.91
CA LEU A 44 -4.35 -1.78 9.89
C LEU A 44 -4.35 -0.39 10.53
N SER A 45 -5.14 -0.19 11.60
CA SER A 45 -5.20 1.08 12.31
C SER A 45 -3.87 1.49 12.94
N GLN A 46 -3.15 0.56 13.59
CA GLN A 46 -1.81 0.80 14.15
C GLN A 46 -0.80 1.14 13.05
N THR A 47 -0.89 0.46 11.92
CA THR A 47 -0.01 0.69 10.75
C THR A 47 -0.26 2.08 10.15
N VAL A 48 -1.52 2.47 9.97
CA VAL A 48 -1.92 3.80 9.48
C VAL A 48 -1.53 4.90 10.47
N GLU A 49 -1.72 4.68 11.78
CA GLU A 49 -1.33 5.66 12.80
C GLU A 49 0.17 5.94 12.76
N GLY A 50 1.00 4.90 12.61
CA GLY A 50 2.45 5.05 12.42
C GLY A 50 2.80 5.89 11.19
N PHE A 51 2.09 5.68 10.07
CA PHE A 51 2.26 6.47 8.85
C PHE A 51 1.85 7.94 9.05
N LEU A 52 0.70 8.21 9.67
CA LEU A 52 0.21 9.56 9.90
C LEU A 52 1.11 10.36 10.85
N ARG A 53 1.68 9.72 11.88
CA ARG A 53 2.68 10.35 12.75
C ARG A 53 3.94 10.79 12.00
N PHE A 54 4.29 10.11 10.90
CA PHE A 54 5.42 10.49 10.06
C PHE A 54 5.12 11.69 9.12
N ARG A 55 3.87 11.86 8.70
CA ARG A 55 3.46 12.87 7.72
C ARG A 55 3.80 14.30 8.14
N MET A 56 3.49 14.67 9.39
CA MET A 56 3.66 16.04 9.86
C MET A 56 5.14 16.47 9.98
N PRO A 57 6.02 15.68 10.61
CA PRO A 57 7.47 15.97 10.61
C PRO A 57 8.06 16.06 9.20
N PHE A 58 7.63 15.19 8.28
CA PHE A 58 8.13 15.23 6.90
C PHE A 58 7.80 16.55 6.17
N HIS A 59 6.56 17.03 6.26
CA HIS A 59 6.19 18.33 5.68
C HIS A 59 6.94 19.50 6.31
N GLN A 60 7.18 19.46 7.62
CA GLN A 60 7.94 20.50 8.31
C GLN A 60 9.38 20.57 7.79
N GLU A 61 10.06 19.43 7.68
CA GLU A 61 11.41 19.35 7.12
C GLU A 61 11.44 19.78 5.65
N LEU A 62 10.44 19.40 4.86
CA LEU A 62 10.34 19.81 3.45
C LEU A 62 10.17 21.33 3.31
N ALA A 63 9.32 21.95 4.13
CA ALA A 63 9.14 23.39 4.15
C ALA A 63 10.41 24.13 4.61
N VAL A 64 11.15 23.59 5.59
CA VAL A 64 12.46 24.13 6.01
C VAL A 64 13.46 24.04 4.84
N ALA A 65 13.50 22.92 4.13
CA ALA A 65 14.39 22.72 2.99
C ALA A 65 14.07 23.67 1.83
N ALA A 66 12.79 23.87 1.50
CA ALA A 66 12.35 24.81 0.45
C ALA A 66 12.81 26.24 0.76
N ARG A 67 12.61 26.70 2.00
CA ARG A 67 13.10 28.02 2.45
C ARG A 67 14.61 28.15 2.33
N ARG A 68 15.37 27.11 2.68
CA ARG A 68 16.84 27.11 2.54
C ARG A 68 17.31 27.15 1.08
N ARG A 69 16.51 26.62 0.16
CA ARG A 69 16.77 26.66 -1.30
C ARG A 69 16.29 27.95 -1.96
N GLY A 70 15.65 28.86 -1.20
CA GLY A 70 15.21 30.16 -1.70
C GLY A 70 13.91 30.13 -2.50
N PHE A 71 13.10 29.07 -2.36
CA PHE A 71 11.81 28.96 -3.04
C PHE A 71 10.88 30.08 -2.57
N ASP A 72 10.11 30.65 -3.49
CA ASP A 72 9.06 31.58 -3.15
C ASP A 72 7.83 30.86 -2.54
N THR A 73 6.81 31.64 -2.19
CA THR A 73 5.58 31.09 -1.57
C THR A 73 4.83 30.15 -2.50
N ALA A 74 4.77 30.45 -3.79
CA ALA A 74 4.07 29.62 -4.78
C ALA A 74 4.82 28.31 -4.99
N GLU A 75 6.13 28.37 -5.22
CA GLU A 75 7.00 27.20 -5.37
C GLU A 75 6.97 26.30 -4.12
N THR A 76 6.96 26.89 -2.93
CA THR A 76 6.86 26.14 -1.68
C THR A 76 5.48 25.46 -1.54
N THR A 77 4.42 26.13 -1.95
CA THR A 77 3.05 25.57 -1.89
C THR A 77 2.91 24.40 -2.86
N ASP A 78 3.36 24.56 -4.10
CA ASP A 78 3.34 23.51 -5.13
C ASP A 78 4.14 22.27 -4.69
N LEU A 79 5.31 22.49 -4.08
CA LEU A 79 6.13 21.42 -3.51
C LEU A 79 5.40 20.67 -2.39
N LEU A 80 4.74 21.39 -1.48
CA LEU A 80 4.00 20.78 -0.37
C LEU A 80 2.78 20.01 -0.86
N GLU A 81 2.03 20.53 -1.84
CA GLU A 81 0.91 19.80 -2.46
C GLU A 81 1.37 18.54 -3.21
N SER A 82 2.51 18.62 -3.91
CA SER A 82 3.10 17.46 -4.60
C SER A 82 3.47 16.37 -3.59
N ALA A 83 4.13 16.77 -2.50
CA ALA A 83 4.49 15.88 -1.40
C ALA A 83 3.26 15.23 -0.74
N GLU A 84 2.19 16.00 -0.52
CA GLU A 84 0.94 15.51 0.06
C GLU A 84 0.30 14.43 -0.83
N ARG A 85 0.14 14.72 -2.13
CA ARG A 85 -0.38 13.76 -3.11
C ARG A 85 0.46 12.48 -3.18
N ALA A 86 1.78 12.61 -3.12
CA ALA A 86 2.68 11.48 -3.10
C ALA A 86 2.48 10.63 -1.83
N MET A 87 2.39 11.26 -0.65
CA MET A 87 2.16 10.56 0.61
C MET A 87 0.81 9.85 0.67
N ASP A 88 -0.27 10.45 0.17
CA ASP A 88 -1.57 9.79 0.10
C ASP A 88 -1.52 8.52 -0.75
N ARG A 89 -0.75 8.55 -1.86
CA ARG A 89 -0.51 7.36 -2.68
C ARG A 89 0.29 6.29 -1.95
N LEU A 90 1.28 6.66 -1.14
CA LEU A 90 2.02 5.72 -0.30
C LEU A 90 1.14 5.11 0.80
N LEU A 91 0.24 5.91 1.39
CA LEU A 91 -0.71 5.42 2.40
C LEU A 91 -1.64 4.37 1.80
N LEU A 92 -2.22 4.65 0.63
CA LEU A 92 -3.07 3.69 -0.10
C LEU A 92 -2.32 2.39 -0.43
N ALA A 93 -1.08 2.49 -0.90
CA ALA A 93 -0.25 1.32 -1.17
C ALA A 93 0.05 0.51 0.10
N THR A 94 0.33 1.19 1.22
CA THR A 94 0.54 0.56 2.54
C THR A 94 -0.71 -0.20 2.98
N MET A 95 -1.89 0.44 2.93
CA MET A 95 -3.16 -0.19 3.30
C MET A 95 -3.46 -1.40 2.43
N THR A 96 -3.21 -1.29 1.12
CA THR A 96 -3.39 -2.39 0.16
C THR A 96 -2.45 -3.55 0.47
N GLY A 97 -1.16 -3.27 0.75
CA GLY A 97 -0.19 -4.29 1.13
C GLY A 97 -0.60 -5.02 2.39
N HIS A 98 -1.09 -4.30 3.41
CA HIS A 98 -1.52 -4.88 4.67
C HIS A 98 -2.69 -5.87 4.50
N THR A 99 -3.74 -5.47 3.78
CA THR A 99 -4.96 -6.29 3.62
C THR A 99 -4.74 -7.57 2.82
N THR A 100 -3.71 -7.63 1.97
CA THR A 100 -3.36 -8.85 1.20
C THR A 100 -2.88 -10.00 2.08
N VAL A 101 -2.27 -9.73 3.23
CA VAL A 101 -1.80 -10.74 4.18
C VAL A 101 -2.91 -11.11 5.18
N SER A 102 -3.74 -10.14 5.57
CA SER A 102 -4.79 -10.31 6.57
C SER A 102 -6.05 -11.02 6.07
N THR A 103 -6.18 -11.29 4.76
CA THR A 103 -7.29 -12.07 4.23
C THR A 103 -6.90 -13.55 4.22
N PRO A 104 -7.33 -14.39 5.19
CA PRO A 104 -7.17 -15.83 5.02
C PRO A 104 -7.97 -16.27 3.79
N PRO A 105 -7.50 -17.24 2.99
CA PRO A 105 -8.26 -17.75 1.86
C PRO A 105 -9.61 -18.25 2.39
N SER A 106 -10.68 -17.57 2.02
CA SER A 106 -12.05 -17.96 2.32
C SER A 106 -12.26 -19.36 1.75
N GLY A 107 -12.25 -20.34 2.64
CA GLY A 107 -12.25 -21.75 2.29
C GLY A 107 -13.39 -22.10 1.36
N ARG A 108 -13.04 -22.75 0.24
CA ARG A 108 -13.90 -23.66 -0.51
C ARG A 108 -14.66 -24.53 0.49
N ARG A 109 -15.92 -24.19 0.77
CA ARG A 109 -16.88 -25.14 1.34
C ARG A 109 -17.06 -26.27 0.33
N ARG A 110 -16.27 -27.32 0.51
CA ARG A 110 -16.65 -28.74 0.49
C ARG A 110 -18.07 -28.98 -0.06
N ARG A 111 -18.22 -28.93 -1.39
CA ARG A 111 -19.35 -29.55 -2.12
C ARG A 111 -18.81 -30.79 -2.84
N GLN A 112 -18.32 -31.72 -2.03
CA GLN A 112 -18.06 -33.12 -2.39
C GLN A 112 -18.64 -33.95 -1.25
N GLN A 113 -19.32 -35.05 -1.61
CA GLN A 113 -20.30 -35.85 -0.85
C GLN A 113 -21.69 -35.23 -0.97
N VAL A 114 -22.57 -35.70 -1.85
CA VAL A 114 -22.99 -37.10 -2.02
C VAL A 114 -23.15 -37.47 -3.49
N SER A 115 -22.46 -38.51 -3.94
CA SER A 115 -22.83 -39.28 -5.14
C SER A 115 -23.51 -40.56 -4.64
N PRO A 116 -24.77 -40.86 -4.99
CA PRO A 116 -25.33 -42.18 -4.77
C PRO A 116 -24.84 -43.17 -5.85
N GLU A 117 -24.42 -44.35 -5.40
CA GLU A 117 -23.99 -45.51 -6.19
C GLU A 117 -25.08 -46.05 -7.14
N PRO A 118 -24.70 -46.80 -8.20
CA PRO A 118 -25.64 -47.37 -9.16
C PRO A 118 -26.32 -48.62 -8.58
N SER A 119 -27.66 -48.61 -8.50
CA SER A 119 -28.45 -49.80 -8.17
C SER A 119 -28.48 -50.76 -9.36
N ALA A 120 -27.98 -51.97 -9.12
CA ALA A 120 -28.00 -53.10 -10.04
C ALA A 120 -29.44 -53.49 -10.41
N GLY A 121 -29.64 -53.79 -11.68
CA GLY A 121 -30.91 -54.27 -12.20
C GLY A 121 -31.12 -55.77 -12.00
N LYS A 122 -32.41 -56.11 -11.97
CA LYS A 122 -33.06 -57.34 -12.44
C LYS A 122 -32.80 -58.64 -11.67
N ASP A 123 -33.81 -58.99 -10.87
CA ASP A 123 -34.40 -60.34 -10.74
C ASP A 123 -35.93 -60.10 -10.89
N GLN A 124 -36.66 -60.51 -11.94
CA GLN A 124 -37.00 -61.83 -12.48
C GLN A 124 -37.69 -62.77 -11.48
N GLU A 125 -39.02 -62.73 -11.45
CA GLU A 125 -40.01 -63.76 -11.04
C GLU A 125 -41.39 -63.17 -11.35
N ALA A 126 -42.43 -63.83 -11.88
CA ALA A 126 -42.66 -65.12 -12.53
C ALA A 126 -43.94 -64.95 -13.36
#